data_AF-A0AAD4L5E7-F1
#
_entry.id   AF-A0AAD4L5E7-F1
#
_cell.length_a   1.000
_cell.length_b   1.000
_cell.length_c   1.000
_cell.angle_alpha   90.00
_cell.angle_beta   90.00
_cell.angle_gamma   90.00
#
_symmetry.space_group_name_H-M   'P 1'
#
loop_
_entity.id
_entity.type
_entity.pdbx_description
1 polymer ?
#
loop_
_entity_poly.entity_id
_entity_poly.type
_entity_poly.pdbx_seq_one_letter_code
_entity_poly.pdbx_strand_id
1 'polypeptide(L)'
;PQSFTEYFQAKWMPTVHMWSAVTRRSRVILEEGDTNMLLESYHHVLKLHWLDGTRNRRIDHLIFTLTQRMLPWYYEHRHKHQQIGFEGKNLPKAHKAAIQAKS
;
A
#
# COMPACT_ATOMS: atom_id res chain seq x y z
N PRO A 1 1.92 -14.34 29.00
CA PRO A 1 2.23 -13.60 27.75
C PRO A 1 3.45 -14.21 27.07
N GLN A 2 3.31 -14.70 25.82
CA GLN A 2 4.47 -15.10 25.02
C GLN A 2 5.40 -13.89 24.87
N SER A 3 6.70 -14.07 25.14
CA SER A 3 7.64 -12.96 24.98
C SER A 3 7.67 -12.55 23.51
N PHE A 4 7.87 -11.26 23.23
CA PHE A 4 8.02 -10.78 21.85
C PHE A 4 9.05 -11.61 21.08
N THR A 5 10.14 -12.00 21.74
CA THR A 5 11.18 -12.90 21.24
C THR A 5 10.66 -14.26 20.78
N GLU A 6 9.83 -14.94 21.57
CA GLU A 6 9.25 -16.24 21.20
C GLU A 6 8.31 -16.11 19.99
N TYR A 7 7.46 -15.08 19.98
CA TYR A 7 6.58 -14.80 18.85
C TYR A 7 7.38 -14.50 17.58
N PHE A 8 8.39 -13.65 17.68
CA PHE A 8 9.22 -13.24 16.56
C PHE A 8 10.02 -14.43 16.00
N GLN A 9 10.59 -15.27 16.86
CA GLN A 9 11.29 -16.48 16.44
C GLN A 9 10.34 -17.50 15.80
N ALA A 10 9.16 -17.73 16.36
CA ALA A 10 8.24 -18.75 15.85
C ALA A 10 7.54 -18.34 14.55
N LYS A 11 7.23 -17.04 14.37
CA LYS A 11 6.39 -16.57 13.27
C LYS A 11 7.13 -15.77 12.19
N TRP A 12 8.14 -14.99 12.58
CA TRP A 12 8.81 -14.06 11.65
C TRP A 12 10.17 -14.57 11.16
N MET A 13 10.94 -15.27 11.99
CA MET A 13 12.23 -15.86 11.56
C MET A 13 12.12 -16.88 10.41
N PRO A 14 11.09 -17.73 10.30
CA PRO A 14 10.97 -18.64 9.15
C PRO A 14 10.69 -17.89 7.83
N THR A 15 10.12 -16.68 7.92
CA THR A 15 9.60 -15.93 6.77
C THR A 15 10.49 -14.72 6.44
N VAL A 16 11.81 -14.91 6.51
CA VAL A 16 12.85 -13.87 6.33
C VAL A 16 12.64 -13.02 5.08
N HIS A 17 12.22 -13.65 3.98
CA HIS A 17 11.99 -12.99 2.69
C HIS A 17 10.93 -11.88 2.74
N MET A 18 10.00 -11.90 3.70
CA MET A 18 8.97 -10.86 3.85
C MET A 18 9.51 -9.58 4.51
N TRP A 19 10.54 -9.64 5.35
CA TRP A 19 10.99 -8.49 6.16
C TRP A 19 12.47 -8.12 6.01
N SER A 20 13.34 -9.03 5.53
CA SER A 20 14.76 -8.74 5.31
C SER A 20 15.02 -8.22 3.90
N ALA A 21 15.44 -6.96 3.81
CA ALA A 21 15.76 -6.29 2.55
C ALA A 21 16.84 -7.02 1.72
N VAL A 22 17.81 -7.65 2.40
CA VAL A 22 18.93 -8.35 1.74
C VAL A 22 18.46 -9.62 1.01
N THR A 23 17.37 -10.23 1.50
CA THR A 23 16.78 -11.45 0.90
C THR A 23 15.78 -11.15 -0.24
N ARG A 24 15.41 -9.87 -0.46
CA ARG A 24 14.47 -9.45 -1.51
C ARG A 24 15.12 -9.31 -2.89
N ARG A 25 15.95 -10.27 -3.32
CA ARG A 25 16.75 -10.16 -4.57
C ARG A 25 16.05 -10.62 -5.86
N SER A 26 14.86 -11.19 -5.78
CA SER A 26 14.16 -11.78 -6.94
C SER A 26 12.68 -11.44 -7.00
N ARG A 27 12.25 -10.32 -6.40
CA ARG A 27 10.86 -9.86 -6.49
C ARG A 27 10.71 -8.92 -7.66
N VAL A 28 9.96 -9.34 -8.68
CA VAL A 28 9.42 -8.40 -9.67
C VAL A 28 8.46 -7.50 -8.88
N ILE A 29 8.60 -6.18 -8.98
CA ILE A 29 7.80 -5.15 -8.26
C ILE A 29 6.27 -5.41 -8.35
N LEU A 30 5.86 -6.26 -9.30
CA LEU A 30 4.52 -6.49 -9.77
C LEU A 30 3.91 -7.82 -9.28
N GLU A 31 4.71 -8.79 -8.83
CA GLU A 31 4.23 -10.10 -8.38
C GLU A 31 3.89 -10.13 -6.89
N GLU A 32 4.65 -9.39 -6.08
CA GLU A 32 4.42 -9.23 -4.65
C GLU A 32 4.65 -7.77 -4.28
N GLY A 33 3.76 -6.87 -4.72
CA GLY A 33 3.73 -5.53 -4.15
C GLY A 33 3.54 -5.68 -2.65
N ASP A 34 4.64 -5.62 -1.89
CA ASP A 34 4.69 -5.93 -0.45
C ASP A 34 3.49 -5.26 0.19
N THR A 35 2.51 -6.07 0.59
CA THR A 35 1.22 -5.60 1.13
C THR A 35 1.47 -4.66 2.30
N ASN A 36 2.54 -4.90 3.05
CA ASN A 36 2.97 -4.03 4.13
C ASN A 36 3.47 -2.66 3.64
N MET A 37 4.23 -2.57 2.54
CA MET A 37 4.68 -1.28 2.01
C MET A 37 3.54 -0.48 1.38
N LEU A 38 2.62 -1.16 0.69
CA LEU A 38 1.39 -0.54 0.18
C LEU A 38 0.47 -0.08 1.32
N LEU A 39 0.34 -0.89 2.38
CA LEU A 39 -0.44 -0.55 3.55
C LEU A 39 0.19 0.60 4.35
N GLU A 40 1.51 0.60 4.52
CA GLU A 40 2.26 1.65 5.21
C GLU A 40 2.20 2.96 4.45
N SER A 41 2.38 2.94 3.13
CA SER A 41 2.24 4.15 2.30
C SER A 41 0.81 4.69 2.31
N TYR A 42 -0.20 3.81 2.21
CA TYR A 42 -1.61 4.18 2.39
C TYR A 42 -1.85 4.80 3.77
N HIS A 43 -1.36 4.16 4.84
CA HIS A 43 -1.52 4.64 6.21
C HIS A 43 -0.81 5.98 6.43
N HIS A 44 0.37 6.18 5.83
CA HIS A 44 1.10 7.44 5.87
C HIS A 44 0.32 8.57 5.20
N VAL A 45 -0.19 8.35 3.98
CA VAL A 45 -1.03 9.32 3.26
C VAL A 45 -2.31 9.62 4.05
N LEU A 46 -2.96 8.58 4.59
CA LEU A 46 -4.16 8.72 5.41
C LEU A 46 -3.90 9.60 6.64
N LYS A 47 -2.81 9.30 7.36
CA LYS A 47 -2.43 10.05 8.56
C LYS A 47 -2.07 11.51 8.26
N LEU A 48 -1.32 11.76 7.19
CA LEU A 48 -0.78 13.08 6.86
C LEU A 48 -1.85 14.01 6.26
N HIS A 49 -2.65 13.51 5.31
CA HIS A 49 -3.53 14.36 4.51
C HIS A 49 -4.99 14.34 4.96
N TRP A 50 -5.46 13.27 5.59
CA TRP A 50 -6.89 13.05 5.82
C TRP A 50 -7.27 12.99 7.30
N LEU A 51 -6.31 12.69 8.17
CA LEU A 51 -6.50 12.58 9.61
C LEU A 51 -5.78 13.67 10.39
N ASP A 52 -5.21 14.69 9.75
CA ASP A 52 -4.52 15.82 10.39
C ASP A 52 -3.49 15.38 11.47
N GLY A 53 -2.85 14.23 11.28
CA GLY A 53 -1.93 13.66 12.25
C GLY A 53 -2.55 13.13 13.55
N THR A 54 -3.86 13.20 13.74
CA THR A 54 -4.54 12.73 14.96
C THR A 54 -4.68 11.21 14.97
N ARG A 55 -4.27 10.57 16.08
CA ARG A 55 -4.25 9.10 16.23
C ARG A 55 -5.57 8.47 16.71
N ASN A 56 -6.45 9.23 17.38
CA ASN A 56 -7.72 8.73 17.91
C ASN A 56 -8.90 9.49 17.30
N ARG A 57 -9.61 8.85 16.37
CA ARG A 57 -10.91 9.30 15.89
C ARG A 57 -11.94 8.18 16.09
N ARG A 58 -13.20 8.56 16.31
CA ARG A 58 -14.31 7.62 16.30
C ARG A 58 -14.38 6.93 14.94
N ILE A 59 -14.70 5.64 14.96
CA ILE A 59 -14.79 4.82 13.74
C ILE A 59 -15.76 5.41 12.73
N ASP A 60 -16.85 6.03 13.20
CA ASP A 60 -17.86 6.70 12.37
C ASP A 60 -17.24 7.85 11.54
N HIS A 61 -16.42 8.68 12.18
CA HIS A 61 -15.73 9.79 11.52
C HIS A 61 -14.68 9.25 10.54
N LEU A 62 -13.99 8.16 10.87
CA LEU A 62 -13.04 7.53 9.95
C LEU A 62 -13.74 7.02 8.69
N ILE A 63 -14.86 6.30 8.85
CA ILE A 63 -15.66 5.79 7.73
C ILE A 63 -16.17 6.95 6.86
N PHE A 64 -16.69 8.02 7.48
CA PHE A 64 -17.14 9.21 6.76
C PHE A 64 -16.00 9.85 5.96
N THR A 65 -14.83 10.09 6.57
CA THR A 65 -13.68 10.68 5.87
C THR A 65 -13.21 9.80 4.72
N LEU A 66 -13.12 8.49 4.91
CA LEU A 66 -12.68 7.56 3.88
C LEU A 66 -13.66 7.52 2.69
N THR A 67 -14.96 7.43 2.97
CA THR A 67 -15.98 7.26 1.94
C THR A 67 -16.32 8.56 1.21
N GLN A 68 -16.47 9.67 1.93
CA GLN A 68 -16.98 10.92 1.37
C GLN A 68 -15.88 11.89 0.95
N ARG A 69 -14.68 11.80 1.54
CA ARG A 69 -13.58 12.72 1.23
C ARG A 69 -12.48 12.04 0.46
N MET A 70 -11.95 10.93 0.98
CA MET A 70 -10.73 10.31 0.43
C MET A 70 -10.97 9.60 -0.90
N LEU A 71 -12.01 8.77 -1.02
CA LEU A 71 -12.31 8.04 -2.27
C LEU A 71 -12.55 8.97 -3.47
N PRO A 72 -13.44 9.98 -3.40
CA PRO A 72 -13.72 10.84 -4.55
C PRO A 72 -12.53 11.74 -4.89
N TRP A 73 -11.87 12.33 -3.90
CA TRP A 73 -10.80 13.28 -4.17
C TRP A 73 -9.46 12.63 -4.49
N TYR A 74 -9.07 11.59 -3.76
CA TYR A 74 -7.74 11.02 -3.96
C TYR A 74 -7.71 10.10 -5.17
N TYR A 75 -8.60 9.11 -5.24
CA TYR A 75 -8.52 8.10 -6.29
C TYR A 75 -9.06 8.60 -7.63
N GLU A 76 -10.18 9.31 -7.66
CA GLU A 76 -10.73 9.78 -8.95
C GLU A 76 -9.88 10.91 -9.54
N HIS A 77 -9.44 11.87 -8.73
CA HIS A 77 -8.63 12.98 -9.20
C HIS A 77 -7.25 12.52 -9.64
N ARG A 78 -6.62 11.61 -8.88
CA ARG A 78 -5.37 10.95 -9.27
C ARG A 78 -5.53 10.17 -10.57
N HIS A 79 -6.61 9.42 -10.72
CA HIS A 79 -6.87 8.67 -11.94
C HIS A 79 -7.06 9.60 -13.15
N LYS A 80 -7.80 10.70 -12.99
CA LYS A 80 -7.94 11.75 -14.02
C LYS A 80 -6.59 12.39 -14.35
N HIS A 81 -5.78 12.73 -13.35
CA HIS A 81 -4.44 13.29 -13.54
C HIS A 81 -3.48 12.32 -14.23
N GLN A 82 -3.58 11.02 -13.95
CA GLN A 82 -2.84 9.99 -14.67
C GLN A 82 -3.27 9.88 -16.13
N GLN A 83 -4.57 10.01 -16.43
CA GLN A 83 -5.06 10.04 -17.82
C GLN A 83 -4.54 11.25 -18.60
N ILE A 84 -4.38 12.40 -17.92
CA ILE A 84 -3.86 13.64 -18.51
C ILE A 84 -2.32 13.66 -18.57
N GLY A 85 -1.64 12.71 -17.89
CA GLY A 85 -0.19 12.52 -17.94
C GLY A 85 0.61 13.22 -16.83
N PHE A 86 -0.05 13.88 -15.88
CA PHE A 86 0.61 14.61 -14.79
C PHE A 86 1.25 13.71 -13.71
N GLU A 87 0.69 12.52 -13.48
CA GLU A 87 1.11 11.62 -12.39
C GLU A 87 1.96 10.43 -12.85
N GLY A 88 2.48 10.48 -14.07
CA GLY A 88 3.25 9.39 -14.67
C GLY A 88 2.39 8.19 -15.06
N LYS A 89 2.97 7.28 -15.86
CA LYS A 89 2.25 6.10 -16.34
C LYS A 89 2.02 5.11 -15.21
N ASN A 90 0.83 4.53 -15.14
CA ASN A 90 0.53 3.41 -14.26
C ASN A 90 1.28 2.16 -14.74
N LEU A 91 2.53 2.01 -14.28
CA LEU A 91 3.43 0.92 -14.65
C LEU A 91 2.82 -0.46 -14.38
N PRO A 92 2.08 -0.69 -13.26
CA PRO A 92 1.37 -1.96 -13.06
C PRO A 92 0.32 -2.28 -14.11
N LYS A 93 -0.49 -1.30 -14.50
CA LYS A 93 -1.51 -1.47 -15.54
C LYS A 93 -0.88 -1.75 -16.91
N ALA A 94 0.20 -1.04 -17.25
CA ALA A 94 0.92 -1.23 -18.49
C ALA A 94 1.59 -2.62 -18.57
N HIS A 95 2.17 -3.09 -17.46
CA HIS A 95 2.80 -4.41 -17.42
C HIS A 95 1.79 -5.56 -17.54
N LYS A 96 0.64 -5.47 -16.85
CA LYS A 96 -0.45 -6.46 -17.00
C LYS A 96 -0.96 -6.55 -18.43
N ALA A 97 -1.14 -5.40 -19.10
CA ALA A 97 -1.51 -5.37 -20.50
C ALA A 97 -0.43 -6.01 -21.41
N ALA A 98 0.85 -5.77 -21.11
CA ALA A 98 1.97 -6.36 -21.87
C ALA A 98 2.09 -7.89 -21.68
N ILE A 99 1.74 -8.42 -20.49
CA ILE A 99 1.68 -9.87 -20.24
C ILE A 99 0.50 -10.49 -21.01
N GLN A 100 -0.69 -9.87 -20.96
CA GLN A 100 -1.85 -10.35 -21.71
C GLN A 100 -1.67 -10.31 -23.23
N ALA A 101 -0.94 -9.32 -23.76
CA ALA A 101 -0.66 -9.24 -25.19
C ALA A 101 0.42 -10.24 -25.69
N LYS A 102 1.14 -10.89 -24.77
CA LYS A 102 2.17 -11.91 -25.08
C LYS A 102 1.65 -13.35 -24.92
N SER A 103 0.43 -13.52 -24.42
CA SER A 103 -0.24 -14.82 -24.27
C SER A 103 -1.26 -15.04 -25.38
#